data_AF-A0A947YSY7-F1
#
_entry.id   AF-A0A947YSY7-F1
#
_cell.length_a   1.000
_cell.length_b   1.000
_cell.length_c   1.000
_cell.angle_alpha   90.00
_cell.angle_beta   90.00
_cell.angle_gamma   90.00
#
_symmetry.space_group_name_H-M   'P 1'
#
loop_
_entity.id
_entity.type
_entity.pdbx_description
1 polymer ?
#
loop_
_entity_poly.entity_id
_entity_poly.type
_entity_poly.pdbx_seq_one_letter_code
_entity_poly.pdbx_strand_id
1 'polypeptide(L)'
;MLVALVSLLSVGVIAIFAFITAREHIHETVEIQYVSQTRLMTKDIKRFLDEIKLDLYFLMRTPSIQGIVRARNNNGYDPIGKSSYRQWTEQLQIILMVRQKV
;
A
#
# COMPACT_ATOMS: atom_id res chain seq x y z
N MET A 1 -52.68 40.45 -5.67
CA MET A 1 -52.84 38.99 -5.62
C MET A 1 -52.09 38.28 -6.76
N LEU A 2 -52.29 38.69 -8.01
CA LEU A 2 -51.66 38.04 -9.18
C LEU A 2 -50.12 38.14 -9.21
N VAL A 3 -49.58 39.32 -8.91
CA VAL A 3 -48.11 39.54 -8.84
C VAL A 3 -47.45 38.67 -7.77
N ALA A 4 -48.08 38.55 -6.59
CA ALA A 4 -47.58 37.72 -5.49
C ALA A 4 -47.56 36.22 -5.85
N LEU A 5 -48.55 35.77 -6.62
CA LEU A 5 -48.61 34.38 -7.09
C LEU A 5 -47.51 34.09 -8.12
N VAL A 6 -47.27 35.00 -9.05
CA VAL A 6 -46.19 34.88 -10.05
C VAL A 6 -44.81 34.89 -9.39
N SER A 7 -44.58 35.77 -8.39
CA SER A 7 -43.33 35.79 -7.65
C SER A 7 -43.12 34.52 -6.81
N LEU A 8 -44.18 33.92 -6.29
CA LEU A 8 -44.08 32.68 -5.53
C LEU A 8 -43.70 31.49 -6.43
N LEU A 9 -44.27 31.44 -7.63
CA LEU A 9 -43.96 30.41 -8.62
C LEU A 9 -42.52 30.51 -9.13
N SER A 10 -42.04 31.72 -9.41
CA SER A 10 -40.66 31.92 -9.87
C SER A 10 -39.62 31.51 -8.82
N VAL A 11 -39.85 31.86 -7.55
CA VAL A 11 -38.99 31.41 -6.44
C VAL A 11 -39.00 29.90 -6.29
N GLY A 12 -40.17 29.25 -6.43
CA GLY A 12 -40.29 27.79 -6.38
C GLY A 12 -39.48 27.09 -7.48
N VAL A 13 -39.55 27.59 -8.72
CA VAL A 13 -38.78 27.04 -9.85
C VAL A 13 -37.27 27.19 -9.60
N ILE A 14 -36.82 28.37 -9.18
CA ILE A 14 -35.40 28.61 -8.88
C ILE A 14 -34.90 27.70 -7.74
N ALA A 15 -35.71 27.53 -6.68
CA ALA A 15 -35.38 26.66 -5.56
C ALA A 15 -35.24 25.18 -5.98
N ILE A 16 -36.13 24.70 -6.86
CA ILE A 16 -36.07 23.33 -7.40
C ILE A 16 -34.80 23.14 -8.24
N PHE A 17 -34.50 24.07 -9.16
CA PHE A 17 -33.28 24.01 -9.97
C PHE A 17 -32.01 24.01 -9.10
N ALA A 18 -31.93 24.92 -8.13
CA ALA A 18 -30.80 24.99 -7.21
C ALA A 18 -30.62 23.69 -6.41
N PHE A 19 -31.72 23.06 -5.98
CA PHE A 19 -31.66 21.81 -5.24
C PHE A 19 -31.19 20.63 -6.10
N ILE A 20 -31.63 20.54 -7.36
CA ILE A 20 -31.19 19.50 -8.30
C ILE A 20 -29.69 19.63 -8.58
N THR A 21 -29.23 20.84 -8.94
CA THR A 21 -27.81 21.10 -9.22
C THR A 21 -26.94 20.85 -7.99
N ALA A 22 -27.38 21.26 -6.80
CA ALA A 22 -26.66 20.99 -5.57
C ALA A 22 -26.54 19.47 -5.30
N ARG A 23 -27.58 18.68 -5.58
CA ARG A 23 -27.50 17.22 -5.45
C ARG A 23 -26.49 16.62 -6.43
N GLU A 24 -26.53 17.01 -7.70
CA GLU A 24 -25.60 16.50 -8.71
C GLU A 24 -24.14 16.79 -8.34
N HIS A 25 -23.84 18.03 -7.93
CA HIS A 25 -22.48 18.40 -7.52
C HIS A 25 -21.99 17.67 -6.27
N ILE A 26 -22.88 17.44 -5.29
CA ILE A 26 -22.54 16.68 -4.09
C ILE A 26 -22.27 15.21 -4.47
N HIS A 27 -23.10 14.60 -5.33
CA HIS A 27 -22.90 13.22 -5.77
C HIS A 27 -21.59 13.04 -6.55
N GLU A 28 -21.28 13.92 -7.51
CA GLU A 28 -20.04 13.87 -8.29
C GLU A 28 -18.80 14.09 -7.41
N THR A 29 -18.85 15.08 -6.52
CA THR A 29 -17.72 15.39 -5.63
C THR A 29 -17.45 14.22 -4.68
N VAL A 30 -18.51 13.63 -4.14
CA VAL A 30 -18.43 12.45 -3.28
C VAL A 30 -17.82 11.28 -4.06
N GLU A 31 -18.32 10.97 -5.26
CA GLU A 31 -17.80 9.88 -6.07
C GLU A 31 -16.32 10.05 -6.43
N ILE A 32 -15.92 11.26 -6.85
CA ILE A 32 -14.52 11.59 -7.17
C ILE A 32 -13.61 11.45 -5.94
N GLN A 33 -14.07 11.91 -4.77
CA GLN A 33 -13.32 11.76 -3.53
C GLN A 33 -13.18 10.30 -3.11
N TYR A 34 -14.24 9.50 -3.21
CA TYR A 34 -14.17 8.08 -2.91
C TYR A 34 -13.26 7.32 -3.90
N VAL A 35 -13.35 7.59 -5.21
CA VAL A 35 -12.49 6.97 -6.22
C VAL A 35 -11.01 7.36 -6.04
N SER A 36 -10.74 8.63 -5.71
CA SER A 36 -9.37 9.08 -5.46
C SER A 36 -8.79 8.48 -4.18
N GLN A 37 -9.54 8.44 -3.08
CA GLN A 37 -9.11 7.82 -1.83
C GLN A 37 -8.88 6.32 -1.97
N THR A 38 -9.81 5.60 -2.62
CA THR A 38 -9.65 4.16 -2.90
C THR A 38 -8.44 3.88 -3.79
N ARG A 39 -8.18 4.73 -4.79
CA ARG A 39 -6.97 4.63 -5.63
C ARG A 39 -5.69 4.85 -4.81
N LEU A 40 -5.66 5.85 -3.93
CA LEU A 40 -4.52 6.11 -3.04
C LEU A 40 -4.27 4.93 -2.10
N MET A 41 -5.32 4.44 -1.44
CA MET A 41 -5.24 3.28 -0.55
C MET A 41 -4.78 2.02 -1.29
N THR A 42 -5.28 1.77 -2.51
CA THR A 42 -4.81 0.67 -3.36
C THR A 42 -3.34 0.81 -3.72
N LYS A 43 -2.89 2.02 -4.03
CA LYS A 43 -1.48 2.31 -4.34
C LYS A 43 -0.59 2.04 -3.12
N ASP A 44 -1.02 2.43 -1.94
CA ASP A 44 -0.26 2.21 -0.70
C ASP A 44 -0.20 0.73 -0.32
N ILE A 45 -1.31 0.00 -0.43
CA ILE A 45 -1.32 -1.46 -0.25
C ILE A 45 -0.37 -2.13 -1.24
N LYS A 46 -0.43 -1.73 -2.52
CA LYS A 46 0.46 -2.30 -3.55
C LYS A 46 1.93 -2.03 -3.23
N ARG A 47 2.27 -0.79 -2.84
CA ARG A 47 3.63 -0.43 -2.44
C ARG A 47 4.11 -1.30 -1.27
N PHE A 48 3.29 -1.44 -0.24
CA PHE A 48 3.60 -2.27 0.93
C PHE A 48 3.84 -3.73 0.55
N LEU A 49 3.01 -4.30 -0.32
CA LEU A 49 3.18 -5.67 -0.82
C LEU A 49 4.45 -5.82 -1.67
N ASP A 50 4.77 -4.82 -2.51
CA ASP A 50 5.97 -4.82 -3.33
C ASP A 50 7.24 -4.74 -2.45
N GLU A 51 7.22 -3.93 -1.38
CA GLU A 51 8.31 -3.85 -0.39
C GLU A 51 8.52 -5.19 0.34
N ILE A 52 7.45 -5.81 0.85
CA ILE A 52 7.52 -7.14 1.47
C ILE A 52 8.07 -8.17 0.49
N LYS A 53 7.62 -8.14 -0.76
CA LYS A 53 8.08 -9.07 -1.79
C LYS A 53 9.58 -8.91 -2.01
N LEU A 54 10.08 -7.69 -2.12
CA LEU A 54 11.51 -7.42 -2.28
C LEU A 54 12.32 -7.95 -1.09
N ASP A 55 11.84 -7.72 0.14
CA ASP A 55 12.49 -8.24 1.34
C ASP A 55 12.50 -9.77 1.39
N LEU A 56 11.39 -10.41 1.05
CA LEU A 56 11.31 -11.87 0.99
C LEU A 56 12.27 -12.43 -0.07
N TYR A 57 12.33 -11.83 -1.25
CA TYR A 57 13.28 -12.21 -2.30
C TYR A 57 14.72 -12.08 -1.82
N PHE A 58 15.05 -10.99 -1.13
CA PHE A 58 16.37 -10.81 -0.53
C PHE A 58 16.68 -11.91 0.48
N LEU A 59 15.77 -12.18 1.41
CA LEU A 59 15.97 -13.21 2.44
C LEU A 59 16.17 -14.60 1.81
N MET A 60 15.34 -14.94 0.82
CA MET A 60 15.43 -16.21 0.12
C MET A 60 16.68 -16.34 -0.74
N ARG A 61 17.13 -15.27 -1.39
CA ARG A 61 18.30 -15.30 -2.28
C ARG A 61 19.62 -15.10 -1.55
N THR A 62 19.62 -14.67 -0.29
CA THR A 62 20.83 -14.52 0.51
C THR A 62 21.37 -15.91 0.87
N PRO A 63 22.52 -16.34 0.31
CA PRO A 63 23.02 -17.70 0.52
C PRO A 63 23.25 -18.04 1.99
N SER A 64 23.61 -17.04 2.80
CA SER A 64 23.85 -17.19 4.24
C SER A 64 22.60 -17.57 5.03
N ILE A 65 21.41 -17.11 4.63
CA ILE A 65 20.16 -17.51 5.30
C ILE A 65 19.85 -18.97 4.99
N GLN A 66 19.97 -19.38 3.73
CA GLN A 66 19.80 -20.79 3.38
C GLN A 66 20.87 -21.66 4.04
N GLY A 67 22.10 -21.17 4.13
CA GLY A 67 23.21 -21.82 4.81
C GLY A 67 22.96 -22.03 6.30
N ILE A 68 22.37 -21.06 7.00
CA ILE A 68 21.91 -21.18 8.39
C ILE A 68 20.88 -22.30 8.55
N VAL A 69 19.87 -22.34 7.66
CA VAL A 69 18.83 -23.38 7.69
C VAL A 69 19.45 -24.77 7.45
N ARG A 70 20.32 -24.91 6.44
CA ARG A 70 21.00 -26.17 6.15
C ARG A 70 21.91 -26.61 7.29
N ALA A 71 22.71 -25.70 7.84
CA ALA A 71 23.59 -26.00 8.97
C ALA A 71 22.78 -26.42 10.20
N ARG A 72 21.66 -25.76 10.50
CA ARG A 72 20.75 -26.17 11.59
C ARG A 72 20.26 -27.60 11.41
N ASN A 73 19.89 -27.98 10.18
CA ASN A 73 19.41 -29.32 9.87
C ASN A 73 20.53 -30.38 9.82
N ASN A 74 21.80 -29.96 9.78
CA ASN A 74 22.98 -30.82 9.67
C ASN A 74 23.94 -30.59 10.85
N ASN A 75 23.42 -30.61 12.08
CA ASN A 75 24.19 -30.57 13.33
C ASN A 75 25.21 -29.41 13.41
N GLY A 76 24.85 -28.24 12.88
CA GLY A 76 25.65 -27.02 12.94
C GLY A 76 26.59 -26.79 11.76
N TYR A 77 26.59 -27.66 10.74
CA TYR A 77 27.45 -27.52 9.55
C TYR A 77 26.66 -27.71 8.25
N ASP A 78 26.75 -26.76 7.32
CA ASP A 78 26.15 -26.85 5.99
C ASP A 78 27.06 -27.66 5.05
N PRO A 79 26.67 -28.89 4.64
CA PRO A 79 27.51 -29.72 3.77
C PRO A 79 27.63 -29.18 2.34
N ILE A 80 26.64 -28.42 1.87
CA ILE A 80 26.62 -27.86 0.51
C ILE A 80 27.50 -26.61 0.46
N GLY A 81 27.27 -25.68 1.37
CA GLY A 81 28.01 -24.43 1.46
C GLY A 81 29.33 -24.50 2.23
N LYS A 82 29.67 -25.69 2.76
CA LYS A 82 30.90 -26.00 3.48
C LYS A 82 31.25 -25.00 4.57
N SER A 83 30.24 -24.60 5.34
CA SER A 83 30.35 -23.56 6.35
C SER A 83 29.53 -23.91 7.58
N SER A 84 30.05 -23.59 8.76
CA SER A 84 29.33 -23.73 10.02
C SER A 84 28.21 -22.70 10.16
N TYR A 85 27.26 -22.99 11.04
CA TYR A 85 26.21 -22.05 11.45
C TYR A 85 26.78 -20.69 11.86
N ARG A 86 27.89 -20.69 12.62
CA ARG A 86 28.55 -19.47 13.09
C ARG A 86 29.09 -18.63 11.94
N GLN A 87 29.80 -19.26 10.99
CA GLN A 87 30.34 -18.58 9.82
C GLN A 87 29.23 -17.96 8.96
N TRP A 88 28.11 -18.67 8.78
CA TRP A 88 26.97 -18.09 8.07
C TRP A 88 26.34 -16.91 8.80
N THR A 89 26.29 -16.97 10.13
CA THR A 89 25.77 -15.86 10.95
C THR A 89 26.66 -14.63 10.84
N GLU A 90 27.99 -14.80 10.90
CA GLU A 90 28.97 -13.72 10.71
C GLU A 90 28.84 -13.07 9.31
N GLN A 91 28.71 -13.88 8.26
CA GLN A 91 28.49 -13.37 6.91
C GLN A 91 27.17 -12.62 6.75
N LEU A 92 26.08 -13.14 7.36
CA LEU A 92 24.79 -12.48 7.33
C LEU A 92 24.83 -11.10 8.00
N GLN A 93 25.55 -10.97 9.12
CA GLN A 93 25.76 -9.68 9.79
C GLN A 93 26.45 -8.66 8.88
N ILE A 94 27.48 -9.08 8.14
CA ILE A 94 28.19 -8.22 7.18
C ILE A 94 27.23 -7.74 6.08
N ILE A 95 26.45 -8.66 5.49
CA ILE A 95 25.50 -8.34 4.41
C ILE A 95 24.44 -7.34 4.91
N LEU A 96 23.90 -7.55 6.11
CA LEU A 96 22.90 -6.65 6.70
C LEU A 96 23.49 -5.28 7.05
N MET A 97 24.73 -5.22 7.56
CA MET A 97 25.42 -3.98 7.87
C MET A 97 25.66 -3.12 6.62
N VAL A 98 26.03 -3.74 5.49
CA VAL A 98 26.20 -3.03 4.21
C VAL A 98 24.86 -2.47 3.72
N ARG A 99 23.76 -3.24 3.86
CA ARG A 99 22.42 -2.79 3.43
C ARG A 99 21.91 -1.58 4.20
N GLN A 100 22.20 -1.45 5.50
CA GLN A 100 21.73 -0.30 6.31
C GLN A 100 22.41 1.03 5.98
N LYS A 101 23.51 1.02 5.22
CA LYS A 101 24.23 2.25 4.82
C LYS A 101 23.77 2.83 3.48
N VAL A 102 22.80 2.21 2.83
CA VAL A 102 22.18 2.64 1.56
C VAL A 102 20.76 3.07 1.84
#